data_AF-A0A914CHW2-F1
#
_entry.id   AF-A0A914CHW2-F1
#
_cell.length_a   1.000
_cell.length_b   1.000
_cell.length_c   1.000
_cell.angle_alpha   90.00
_cell.angle_beta   90.00
_cell.angle_gamma   90.00
#
_symmetry.space_group_name_H-M   'P 1'
#
loop_
_entity.id
_entity.type
_entity.pdbx_description
1 polymer ?
#
loop_
_entity_poly.entity_id
_entity_poly.type
_entity_poly.pdbx_seq_one_letter_code
_entity_poly.pdbx_strand_id
1 'polypeptide(L)'
;MDEDVAEWGGFNCQWSDLPTFDLLSNWNGCEKGIICPLEPGNQIMKFYLDFTNYQIIINLLKNDTPYQLTYIFTNRDTGDKLVFYAQARCETRAPTSASKN
;
A
#
# COMPACT_ATOMS: atom_id res chain seq x y z
N MET A 1 5.90 10.64 -1.12
CA MET A 1 4.74 9.74 -1.14
C MET A 1 4.97 8.75 -0.03
N ASP A 2 3.97 8.60 0.82
CA ASP A 2 4.04 7.74 2.00
C ASP A 2 2.92 6.71 1.91
N GLU A 3 3.20 5.49 2.32
CA GLU A 3 2.25 4.39 2.35
C GLU A 3 2.23 3.70 3.71
N ASP A 4 1.03 3.61 4.28
CA ASP A 4 0.76 2.95 5.55
C ASP A 4 -0.12 1.71 5.31
N VAL A 5 0.13 0.65 6.06
CA VAL A 5 -0.66 -0.59 6.01
C VAL A 5 -1.22 -0.86 7.40
N ALA A 6 -2.54 -1.01 7.51
CA ALA A 6 -3.20 -1.38 8.75
C ALA A 6 -3.97 -2.70 8.60
N GLU A 7 -3.94 -3.52 9.64
CA GLU A 7 -4.71 -4.77 9.75
C GLU A 7 -6.01 -4.52 10.50
N TRP A 8 -7.13 -5.11 10.06
CA TRP A 8 -8.36 -5.13 10.82
C TRP A 8 -8.41 -6.34 11.75
N GLY A 9 -8.63 -6.11 13.04
CA GLY A 9 -8.89 -7.22 13.97
C GLY A 9 -8.72 -6.86 15.44
N GLY A 10 -8.29 -7.85 16.22
CA GLY A 10 -8.11 -7.74 17.67
C GLY A 10 -9.42 -7.77 18.45
N PHE A 11 -9.31 -7.70 19.79
CA PHE A 11 -10.45 -7.80 20.70
C PHE A 11 -11.49 -6.67 20.49
N ASN A 12 -11.03 -5.50 20.04
CA ASN A 12 -11.88 -4.32 19.87
C ASN A 12 -12.33 -4.08 18.41
N CYS A 13 -12.01 -4.97 17.46
CA CYS A 13 -12.31 -4.80 16.04
C CYS A 13 -11.89 -3.40 15.54
N GLN A 14 -10.59 -3.16 15.47
CA GLN A 14 -10.02 -1.87 15.09
C GLN A 14 -8.88 -2.06 14.09
N TRP A 15 -8.57 -0.98 13.36
CA TRP A 15 -7.37 -0.91 12.54
C TRP A 15 -6.14 -0.80 13.44
N SER A 16 -5.14 -1.63 13.18
CA SER A 16 -3.83 -1.56 13.82
C SER A 16 -2.74 -1.48 12.77
N ASP A 17 -1.89 -0.46 12.85
CA ASP A 17 -0.81 -0.25 11.91
C ASP A 17 0.19 -1.41 11.95
N LEU A 18 0.55 -1.90 10.77
CA LEU A 18 1.65 -2.83 10.60
C LEU A 18 2.96 -2.07 10.49
N PRO A 19 4.03 -2.55 11.13
CA PRO A 19 5.34 -1.95 10.98
C PRO A 19 5.85 -2.21 9.56
N THR A 20 5.68 -1.24 8.67
CA THR A 20 6.23 -1.26 7.30
C THR A 20 7.71 -0.89 7.28
N PHE A 21 8.28 -0.52 8.44
CA PHE A 21 9.69 -0.18 8.64
C PHE A 21 10.21 0.87 7.66
N ASP A 22 9.39 1.88 7.33
CA ASP A 22 9.71 2.93 6.36
C ASP A 22 10.05 2.42 4.95
N LEU A 23 9.84 1.13 4.67
CA LEU A 23 10.06 0.57 3.32
C LEU A 23 9.11 1.21 2.30
N LEU A 24 7.98 1.72 2.77
CA LEU A 24 6.91 2.33 1.98
C LEU A 24 6.81 3.85 2.16
N SER A 25 7.77 4.49 2.86
CA SER A 25 7.74 5.94 3.14
C SER A 25 8.78 6.74 2.34
N ASN A 26 8.50 8.03 2.16
CA ASN A 26 9.39 9.00 1.51
C ASN A 26 9.76 8.70 0.04
N TRP A 27 8.83 8.09 -0.70
CA TRP A 27 9.01 7.78 -2.12
C TRP A 27 8.88 9.04 -2.98
N ASN A 28 9.84 9.27 -3.88
CA ASN A 28 9.70 10.27 -4.93
C ASN A 28 8.77 9.76 -6.04
N GLY A 29 7.49 10.10 -5.93
CA GLY A 29 6.49 9.69 -6.92
C GLY A 29 6.81 10.14 -8.35
N CYS A 30 7.48 11.29 -8.52
CA CYS A 30 7.90 11.81 -9.83
C CYS A 30 8.90 10.89 -10.55
N GLU A 31 9.70 10.13 -9.79
CA GLU A 31 10.64 9.14 -10.34
C GLU A 31 10.00 7.78 -10.59
N LYS A 32 8.78 7.58 -10.08
CA LYS A 32 8.05 6.30 -10.09
C LYS A 32 6.83 6.31 -11.01
N GLY A 33 6.80 7.25 -11.97
CA GLY A 33 5.79 7.29 -13.02
C GLY A 33 4.68 8.33 -12.84
N ILE A 34 4.75 9.16 -11.79
CA ILE A 34 3.90 10.36 -11.70
C ILE A 34 4.45 11.43 -12.64
N ILE A 35 3.59 11.99 -13.48
CA ILE A 35 3.94 13.15 -14.30
C ILE A 35 4.03 14.36 -13.38
N CYS A 36 5.24 14.92 -13.29
CA CYS A 36 5.53 16.13 -12.52
C CYS A 36 6.02 17.25 -13.46
N PRO A 37 5.64 18.53 -13.20
CA PRO A 37 4.75 18.97 -12.14
C PRO A 37 3.31 18.50 -12.35
N LEU A 38 2.57 18.29 -11.25
CA LEU A 38 1.15 17.93 -11.33
C LEU A 38 0.37 19.11 -11.92
N GLU A 39 -0.23 18.91 -13.08
CA GLU A 39 -1.05 19.95 -13.71
C GLU A 39 -2.36 20.15 -12.93
N PRO A 40 -2.85 21.40 -12.79
CA PRO A 40 -4.15 21.65 -12.21
C PRO A 40 -5.28 21.04 -13.05
N GLY A 41 -6.27 20.43 -12.39
CA GLY A 41 -7.45 19.87 -13.04
C GLY A 41 -7.57 18.36 -12.93
N ASN A 42 -8.47 17.77 -13.73
CA ASN A 42 -8.71 16.34 -13.73
C ASN A 42 -7.62 15.60 -14.52
N GLN A 43 -6.90 14.71 -13.84
CA GLN A 43 -5.86 13.88 -14.42
C GLN A 43 -6.06 12.41 -14.03
N ILE A 44 -5.75 11.51 -14.96
CA ILE A 44 -5.76 10.07 -14.70
C ILE A 44 -4.32 9.64 -14.41
N MET A 45 -4.08 9.20 -13.19
CA MET A 45 -2.79 8.70 -12.75
C MET A 45 -2.82 7.18 -12.67
N LYS A 46 -1.76 6.53 -13.17
CA LYS A 46 -1.58 5.07 -13.05
C LYS A 46 -0.38 4.82 -12.16
N PHE A 47 -0.59 4.02 -11.13
CA PHE A 47 0.44 3.62 -10.19
C PHE A 47 0.66 2.12 -10.29
N TYR A 48 1.92 1.70 -10.34
CA TYR A 48 2.30 0.31 -10.26
C TYR A 48 2.95 0.06 -8.91
N LEU A 49 2.31 -0.81 -8.13
CA LEU A 49 2.83 -1.25 -6.85
C LEU A 49 3.56 -2.57 -7.10
N ASP A 50 4.89 -2.50 -7.07
CA ASP A 50 5.72 -3.69 -7.17
C ASP A 50 6.09 -4.15 -5.75
N PHE A 51 5.41 -5.20 -5.29
CA PHE A 51 5.65 -5.77 -3.97
C PHE A 51 6.81 -6.78 -3.93
N THR A 52 7.54 -6.97 -5.03
CA THR A 52 8.65 -7.95 -5.10
C THR A 52 9.72 -7.69 -4.03
N ASN A 53 10.00 -6.41 -3.74
CA ASN A 53 10.99 -6.04 -2.72
C ASN A 53 10.42 -6.01 -1.29
N TYR A 54 9.11 -6.17 -1.13
CA TYR A 54 8.42 -6.14 0.16
C TYR A 54 7.98 -7.52 0.63
N GLN A 55 8.67 -8.57 0.18
CA GLN A 55 8.36 -9.94 0.60
C GLN A 55 8.36 -10.09 2.13
N ILE A 56 9.18 -9.32 2.84
CA ILE A 56 9.17 -9.27 4.31
C ILE A 56 7.80 -8.79 4.83
N ILE A 57 7.25 -7.70 4.27
CA ILE A 57 5.93 -7.18 4.65
C ILE A 57 4.84 -8.17 4.26
N ILE A 58 4.88 -8.73 3.05
CA ILE A 58 3.92 -9.75 2.59
C ILE A 58 3.89 -10.94 3.57
N ASN A 59 5.06 -11.37 4.05
CA ASN A 59 5.18 -12.48 5.00
C ASN A 59 4.61 -12.15 6.39
N LEU A 60 4.44 -10.87 6.74
CA LEU A 60 3.76 -10.44 7.97
C LEU A 60 2.23 -10.47 7.82
N LEU A 61 1.71 -10.44 6.59
CA LEU A 61 0.27 -10.43 6.34
C LEU A 61 -0.32 -11.82 6.58
N LYS A 62 -1.33 -11.87 7.43
CA LYS A 62 -2.14 -13.05 7.68
C LYS A 62 -3.09 -13.28 6.51
N ASN A 63 -3.26 -14.55 6.16
CA ASN A 63 -4.26 -14.93 5.18
C ASN A 63 -5.68 -14.56 5.66
N ASP A 64 -6.57 -14.29 4.71
CA ASP A 64 -8.00 -14.07 4.93
C ASP A 64 -8.32 -12.87 5.86
N THR A 65 -7.33 -11.98 6.07
CA THR A 65 -7.47 -10.83 6.96
C THR A 65 -7.70 -9.54 6.15
N PRO A 66 -8.61 -8.64 6.57
CA PRO A 66 -8.78 -7.35 5.92
C PRO A 66 -7.62 -6.41 6.25
N TYR A 67 -7.09 -5.76 5.23
CA TYR A 67 -6.05 -4.74 5.33
C TYR A 67 -6.52 -3.43 4.69
N GLN A 68 -6.05 -2.32 5.24
CA GLN A 68 -6.17 -1.00 4.65
C GLN A 68 -4.79 -0.52 4.22
N LEU A 69 -4.66 -0.18 2.94
CA LEU A 69 -3.55 0.57 2.38
C LEU A 69 -3.94 2.04 2.34
N THR A 70 -3.10 2.89 2.92
CA THR A 70 -3.24 4.35 2.89
C THR A 70 -2.11 4.93 2.09
N TYR A 71 -2.42 5.62 0.99
CA TYR A 71 -1.44 6.33 0.17
C TYR A 71 -1.56 7.82 0.39
N ILE A 72 -0.44 8.48 0.70
CA ILE A 72 -0.36 9.90 0.97
C ILE A 72 0.57 10.53 -0.08
N PHE A 73 -0.01 11.35 -0.94
CA PHE A 73 0.72 12.18 -1.89
C PHE A 73 0.80 13.59 -1.34
N THR A 74 2.02 14.04 -1.06
CA THR A 74 2.28 15.40 -0.58
C THR A 74 2.89 16.22 -1.72
N ASN A 75 2.23 17.31 -2.09
CA ASN A 75 2.84 18.33 -2.94
C ASN A 75 3.92 19.04 -2.11
N ARG A 76 5.18 18.97 -2.56
CA ARG A 76 6.31 19.53 -1.82
C ARG A 76 6.31 21.06 -1.78
N ASP A 77 5.78 21.70 -2.82
CA ASP A 77 5.83 23.16 -2.96
C ASP A 77 4.72 23.85 -2.16
N THR A 78 3.53 23.25 -2.12
CA THR A 78 2.36 23.82 -1.41
C THR A 78 2.10 23.17 -0.05
N GLY A 79 2.58 21.95 0.17
CA GLY A 79 2.25 21.13 1.34
C GLY A 79 0.90 20.41 1.25
N ASP A 80 0.15 20.57 0.15
CA ASP A 80 -1.16 19.94 -0.03
C ASP A 80 -1.05 18.41 -0.07
N LYS A 81 -2.05 17.74 0.51
CA LYS A 81 -2.09 16.28 0.60
C LYS A 81 -3.29 15.71 -0.11
N LEU A 82 -3.04 14.75 -0.99
CA LEU A 82 -4.03 13.81 -1.50
C LEU A 82 -3.86 12.48 -0.75
N VAL A 83 -4.93 12.03 -0.10
CA VAL A 83 -4.94 10.77 0.65
C VAL A 83 -5.92 9.80 0.00
N PHE A 84 -5.45 8.60 -0.31
CA PHE A 84 -6.24 7.53 -0.89
C PHE A 84 -6.23 6.32 0.04
N TYR A 85 -7.40 5.75 0.29
CA TYR A 85 -7.57 4.54 1.09
C TYR A 85 -8.07 3.41 0.20
N ALA A 86 -7.36 2.28 0.21
CA ALA A 86 -7.82 1.04 -0.39
C ALA A 86 -7.93 -0.03 0.69
N GLN A 87 -9.07 -0.70 0.78
CA GLN A 87 -9.27 -1.82 1.69
C GLN A 87 -9.45 -3.09 0.89
N ALA A 88 -8.70 -4.12 1.25
CA ALA A 88 -8.74 -5.41 0.58
C ALA A 88 -8.44 -6.55 1.56
N ARG A 89 -8.89 -7.76 1.22
CA ARG A 89 -8.55 -8.97 1.94
C ARG A 89 -7.26 -9.55 1.37
N CYS A 90 -6.33 -9.96 2.23
CA CYS A 90 -5.14 -10.66 1.79
C CYS A 90 -5.48 -12.13 1.50
N GLU A 91 -5.26 -12.57 0.26
CA GLU A 91 -5.38 -13.96 -0.15
C GLU A 91 -3.97 -14.49 -0.43
N THR A 92 -3.31 -15.02 0.60
CA THR A 92 -2.09 -15.79 0.36
C THR A 92 -2.55 -17.15 -0.15
N ARG A 93 -2.39 -17.40 -1.46
CA ARG A 93 -2.49 -18.77 -1.97
C ARG A 93 -1.55 -19.61 -1.13
N ALA A 94 -2.08 -20.58 -0.39
CA ALA A 94 -1.26 -21.72 0.02
C ALA A 94 -0.55 -22.22 -1.24
N PRO A 95 0.76 -22.53 -1.21
CA PRO A 95 1.38 -23.24 -2.33
C PRO A 95 0.48 -24.43 -2.61
N THR A 96 -0.06 -24.48 -3.83
CA THR A 96 -1.01 -25.50 -4.28
C THR A 96 -0.57 -26.83 -3.68
N SER A 97 -1.43 -27.42 -2.85
CA SER A 97 -1.31 -28.83 -2.51
C SER A 97 -0.95 -29.56 -3.80
N ALA A 98 0.22 -30.21 -3.79
CA ALA A 98 0.71 -30.96 -4.91
C ALA A 98 -0.45 -31.80 -5.46
N SER A 99 -0.86 -31.52 -6.70
CA SER A 99 -1.65 -32.45 -7.49
C SER A 99 -0.82 -33.71 -7.59
N LYS A 100 -1.07 -34.67 -6.69
CA LYS A 100 -0.59 -36.03 -6.85
C LYS A 100 -1.32 -36.58 -8.07
N ASN A 101 -0.65 -36.57 -9.21
CA ASN A 101 -0.92 -37.51 -10.29
C ASN A 101 -0.39 -38.89 -9.90
#